data_AF-A0A7L5Z2V5-F1
#
_entry.id   AF-A0A7L5Z2V5-F1
#
_cell.length_a   1.000
_cell.length_b   1.000
_cell.length_c   1.000
_cell.angle_alpha   90.00
_cell.angle_beta   90.00
_cell.angle_gamma   90.00
#
_symmetry.space_group_name_H-M   'P 1'
#
loop_
_entity.id
_entity.type
_entity.pdbx_description
1 polymer ?
#
loop_
_entity_poly.entity_id
_entity_poly.type
_entity_poly.pdbx_seq_one_letter_code
_entity_poly.pdbx_strand_id
1 'polypeptide(L)'
;MIALGTNNGADDNPTFAGRVNTVLDAIYPTGDEPDRVYWVNMAALNPANATYARLNPVLASTLAGRPEGNRITLLDWHTHIHSPGIFDVDDWLPADIPHMTAQGYAKRDAFIAEAVRPGLVATPLPCTSWTATGTSGPPPSRSGSTMWSTPRM
;
A
#
# COMPACT_ATOMS: atom_id res chain seq x y z
N MET A 1 13.32 -2.21 -3.18
CA MET A 1 12.34 -1.18 -3.56
C MET A 1 11.92 -1.42 -4.99
N ILE A 2 10.63 -1.24 -5.31
CA ILE A 2 10.07 -1.42 -6.66
C ILE A 2 9.28 -0.15 -7.02
N ALA A 3 9.47 0.35 -8.24
CA ALA A 3 8.69 1.43 -8.82
C ALA A 3 8.43 1.10 -10.31
N LEU A 4 7.46 0.20 -10.53
CA LEU A 4 7.09 -0.34 -11.85
C LEU A 4 5.58 -0.20 -12.05
N GLY A 5 5.14 -0.28 -13.31
CA GLY A 5 3.72 -0.27 -13.70
C GLY A 5 3.33 0.89 -14.63
N THR A 6 4.12 1.97 -14.65
CA THR A 6 3.85 3.19 -15.43
C THR A 6 3.64 2.92 -16.92
N ASN A 7 4.32 1.91 -17.49
CA ASN A 7 4.23 1.54 -18.91
C ASN A 7 3.14 0.49 -19.20
N ASN A 8 2.38 0.03 -18.21
CA ASN A 8 1.35 -1.00 -18.34
C ASN A 8 -0.04 -0.40 -18.67
N GLY A 9 -0.09 0.82 -19.22
CA GLY A 9 -1.36 1.52 -19.43
C GLY A 9 -2.37 0.81 -20.33
N ALA A 10 -1.88 -0.07 -21.22
CA ALA A 10 -2.70 -0.89 -22.11
C ALA A 10 -3.19 -2.21 -21.48
N ASP A 11 -2.61 -2.64 -20.35
CA ASP A 11 -3.05 -3.87 -19.69
C ASP A 11 -4.44 -3.67 -19.07
N ASP A 12 -5.30 -4.68 -19.16
CA ASP A 12 -6.51 -4.75 -18.34
C ASP A 12 -6.16 -5.12 -16.87
N ASN A 13 -7.16 -5.07 -15.99
CA ASN A 13 -6.92 -5.30 -14.56
C ASN A 13 -6.37 -6.72 -14.26
N PRO A 14 -6.93 -7.82 -14.82
CA PRO A 14 -6.39 -9.16 -14.61
C PRO A 14 -4.97 -9.33 -15.14
N THR A 15 -4.65 -8.79 -16.32
CA THR A 15 -3.30 -8.88 -16.90
C THR A 15 -2.29 -8.13 -16.03
N PHE A 16 -2.64 -6.91 -15.60
CA PHE A 16 -1.77 -6.14 -14.71
C PHE A 16 -1.53 -6.86 -13.38
N ALA A 17 -2.57 -7.40 -12.75
CA ALA A 17 -2.44 -8.20 -11.52
C ALA A 17 -1.55 -9.43 -11.72
N GLY A 18 -1.70 -10.14 -12.85
CA GLY A 18 -0.85 -11.27 -13.21
C GLY A 18 0.63 -10.90 -13.34
N ARG A 19 0.94 -9.75 -13.95
CA ARG A 19 2.32 -9.24 -14.05
C ARG A 19 2.88 -8.83 -12.70
N VAL A 20 2.08 -8.19 -11.84
CA VAL A 20 2.49 -7.86 -10.46
C VAL A 20 2.83 -9.14 -9.70
N ASN A 21 2.00 -10.18 -9.79
CA ASN A 21 2.29 -11.48 -9.18
C ASN A 21 3.56 -12.11 -9.75
N THR A 22 3.78 -12.04 -11.06
CA THR A 22 5.02 -12.55 -11.69
C THR A 22 6.28 -11.89 -11.09
N VAL A 23 6.25 -10.58 -10.84
CA VAL A 23 7.35 -9.87 -10.18
C VAL A 23 7.54 -10.38 -8.74
N LEU A 24 6.44 -10.57 -8.00
CA LEU A 24 6.50 -11.03 -6.61
C LEU A 24 6.96 -12.48 -6.50
N ASP A 25 6.58 -13.35 -7.42
CA ASP A 25 7.07 -14.73 -7.49
C ASP A 25 8.57 -14.78 -7.77
N ALA A 26 9.09 -13.86 -8.58
CA ALA A 26 10.52 -13.74 -8.83
C ALA A 26 11.30 -13.19 -7.61
N ILE A 27 10.66 -12.37 -6.77
CA ILE A 27 11.24 -11.81 -5.55
C ILE A 27 11.19 -12.82 -4.41
N TYR A 28 10.10 -13.57 -4.29
CA TYR A 28 9.85 -14.59 -3.28
C TYR A 28 9.77 -15.99 -3.91
N PRO A 29 10.84 -16.50 -4.55
CA PRO A 29 10.78 -17.80 -5.24
C PRO A 29 10.51 -18.97 -4.27
N THR A 30 10.86 -18.80 -2.99
CA THR A 30 10.64 -19.77 -1.91
C THR A 30 9.72 -19.27 -0.81
N GLY A 31 9.19 -18.04 -0.92
CA GLY A 31 8.31 -17.42 0.09
C GLY A 31 9.01 -16.80 1.31
N ASP A 32 10.31 -17.05 1.49
CA ASP A 32 11.00 -16.69 2.75
C ASP A 32 11.82 -15.40 2.71
N GLU A 33 12.37 -15.02 1.56
CA GLU A 33 13.15 -13.79 1.37
C GLU A 33 12.59 -12.94 0.22
N PRO A 34 12.74 -11.60 0.28
CA PRO A 34 13.36 -10.79 1.34
C PRO A 34 12.41 -10.50 2.53
N ASP A 35 12.95 -10.04 3.66
CA ASP A 35 12.13 -9.68 4.86
C ASP A 35 11.12 -8.55 4.62
N ARG A 36 11.43 -7.66 3.67
CA ARG A 36 10.61 -6.49 3.37
C ARG A 36 10.76 -6.06 1.92
N VAL A 37 9.62 -5.82 1.26
CA VAL A 37 9.53 -5.19 -0.06
C VAL A 37 8.74 -3.89 0.08
N TYR A 38 9.28 -2.81 -0.47
CA TYR A 38 8.56 -1.55 -0.62
C TYR A 38 8.23 -1.35 -2.10
N TRP A 39 6.95 -1.18 -2.42
CA TRP A 39 6.48 -0.92 -3.78
C TRP A 39 5.85 0.47 -3.85
N VAL A 40 6.37 1.34 -4.68
CA VAL A 40 5.87 2.71 -4.89
C VAL A 40 4.81 2.69 -5.98
N ASN A 41 3.62 3.23 -5.69
CA ASN A 41 2.54 3.29 -6.70
C ASN A 41 2.80 4.37 -7.78
N MET A 42 1.98 4.35 -8.82
CA MET A 42 2.17 5.20 -10.00
C MET A 42 1.57 6.59 -9.80
N ALA A 43 2.29 7.62 -10.22
CA ALA A 43 1.81 9.00 -10.22
C ALA A 43 2.06 9.68 -11.57
N ALA A 44 1.23 10.65 -11.88
CA ALA A 44 1.29 11.49 -13.06
C ALA A 44 0.97 12.93 -12.64
N LEU A 45 1.43 13.93 -13.40
CA LEU A 45 1.14 15.35 -13.14
C LEU A 45 -0.36 15.61 -12.92
N ASN A 46 -1.21 14.97 -13.74
CA ASN A 46 -2.65 15.01 -13.52
C ASN A 46 -3.05 13.94 -12.49
N PRO A 47 -3.52 14.31 -11.27
CA PRO A 47 -3.96 13.33 -10.28
C PRO A 47 -5.17 12.50 -10.77
N ALA A 48 -5.98 13.04 -11.68
CA ALA A 48 -7.11 12.34 -12.28
C ALA A 48 -6.72 11.47 -13.49
N ASN A 49 -5.45 11.07 -13.62
CA ASN A 49 -5.01 10.17 -14.68
C ASN A 49 -5.80 8.85 -14.62
N ALA A 50 -6.65 8.60 -15.63
CA ALA A 50 -7.57 7.46 -15.64
C ALA A 50 -6.85 6.10 -15.59
N THR A 51 -5.66 6.01 -16.19
CA THR A 51 -4.85 4.78 -16.14
C THR A 51 -4.41 4.48 -14.72
N TYR A 52 -3.85 5.46 -14.00
CA TYR A 52 -3.36 5.23 -12.63
C TYR A 52 -4.49 5.12 -11.62
N ALA A 53 -5.59 5.86 -11.81
CA ALA A 53 -6.81 5.69 -11.03
C ALA A 53 -7.37 4.25 -11.13
N ARG A 54 -7.21 3.59 -12.30
CA ARG A 54 -7.59 2.20 -12.52
C ARG A 54 -6.56 1.19 -11.97
N LEU A 55 -5.27 1.40 -12.23
CA LEU A 55 -4.23 0.41 -11.93
C LEU A 55 -3.71 0.45 -10.48
N ASN A 56 -3.66 1.62 -9.83
CA ASN A 56 -3.19 1.70 -8.44
C ASN A 56 -4.03 0.87 -7.45
N PRO A 57 -5.38 0.84 -7.55
CA PRO A 57 -6.19 -0.06 -6.73
C PRO A 57 -5.91 -1.55 -6.99
N VAL A 58 -5.66 -1.92 -8.26
CA VAL A 58 -5.31 -3.31 -8.62
C VAL A 58 -3.95 -3.69 -8.03
N LEU A 59 -2.96 -2.79 -8.10
CA LEU A 59 -1.67 -2.98 -7.44
C LEU A 59 -1.89 -3.22 -5.94
N ALA A 60 -2.56 -2.29 -5.25
CA ALA A 60 -2.80 -2.38 -3.82
C ALA A 60 -3.49 -3.68 -3.40
N SER A 61 -4.56 -4.07 -4.12
CA SER A 61 -5.28 -5.32 -3.85
C SER A 61 -4.42 -6.55 -4.13
N THR A 62 -3.58 -6.52 -5.17
CA THR A 62 -2.73 -7.66 -5.51
C THR A 62 -1.65 -7.85 -4.45
N LEU A 63 -1.00 -6.77 -4.00
CA LEU A 63 0.00 -6.83 -2.93
C LEU A 63 -0.61 -7.33 -1.61
N ALA A 64 -1.80 -6.84 -1.25
CA ALA A 64 -2.50 -7.25 -0.03
C ALA A 64 -2.99 -8.71 -0.07
N GLY A 65 -3.27 -9.26 -1.25
CA GLY A 65 -3.70 -10.64 -1.44
C GLY A 65 -2.58 -11.68 -1.37
N ARG A 66 -1.31 -11.25 -1.25
CA ARG A 66 -0.16 -12.15 -1.17
C ARG A 66 -0.05 -12.80 0.21
N PRO A 67 0.39 -14.07 0.29
CA PRO A 67 0.78 -14.69 1.56
C PRO A 67 1.84 -13.86 2.31
N GLU A 68 2.73 -13.20 1.57
CA GLU A 68 3.78 -12.34 2.09
C GLU A 68 3.31 -10.90 2.35
N GLY A 69 2.00 -10.61 2.30
CA GLY A 69 1.45 -9.25 2.41
C GLY A 69 1.96 -8.46 3.62
N ASN A 70 2.22 -9.12 4.75
CA ASN A 70 2.81 -8.48 5.94
C ASN A 70 4.28 -8.04 5.77
N ARG A 71 4.95 -8.49 4.70
CA ARG A 71 6.32 -8.14 4.29
C ARG A 71 6.33 -7.22 3.07
N ILE A 72 5.18 -6.89 2.51
CA ILE A 72 5.06 -5.98 1.36
C ILE A 72 4.38 -4.69 1.83
N THR A 73 5.04 -3.56 1.63
CA THR A 73 4.53 -2.24 1.97
C THR A 73 4.32 -1.44 0.68
N LEU A 74 3.08 -1.07 0.41
CA LEU A 74 2.77 -0.10 -0.63
C LEU A 74 3.10 1.31 -0.11
N LEU A 75 3.92 2.03 -0.86
CA LEU A 75 4.20 3.44 -0.64
C LEU A 75 3.31 4.26 -1.57
N ASP A 76 2.33 4.97 -0.99
CA ASP A 76 1.36 5.77 -1.73
C ASP A 76 1.93 7.13 -2.14
N TRP A 77 2.86 7.08 -3.10
CA TRP A 77 3.45 8.26 -3.72
C TRP A 77 2.41 9.12 -4.44
N HIS A 78 1.45 8.49 -5.13
CA HIS A 78 0.37 9.18 -5.83
C HIS A 78 -0.36 10.17 -4.93
N THR A 79 -0.83 9.73 -3.77
CA THR A 79 -1.53 10.62 -2.84
C THR A 79 -0.57 11.66 -2.24
N HIS A 80 0.66 11.26 -1.91
CA HIS A 80 1.65 12.15 -1.30
C HIS A 80 2.03 13.34 -2.21
N ILE A 81 2.44 13.08 -3.46
CA ILE A 81 2.91 14.14 -4.37
C ILE A 81 1.80 15.11 -4.78
N HIS A 82 0.53 14.72 -4.65
CA HIS A 82 -0.62 15.58 -4.92
C HIS A 82 -1.22 16.23 -3.67
N SER A 83 -0.62 16.01 -2.50
CA SER A 83 -1.13 16.59 -1.25
C SER A 83 -0.88 18.10 -1.18
N PRO A 84 -1.77 18.87 -0.52
CA PRO A 84 -1.55 20.30 -0.31
C PRO A 84 -0.20 20.57 0.38
N GLY A 85 0.56 21.52 -0.16
CA GLY A 85 1.88 21.88 0.36
C GLY A 85 3.04 20.99 -0.13
N ILE A 86 2.75 19.88 -0.83
CA ILE A 86 3.75 19.04 -1.49
C ILE A 86 3.71 19.24 -3.01
N PHE A 87 2.49 19.26 -3.57
CA PHE A 87 2.27 19.40 -5.00
C PHE A 87 2.89 20.69 -5.56
N ASP A 88 3.67 20.52 -6.62
CA ASP A 88 4.22 21.59 -7.42
C ASP A 88 4.21 21.13 -8.88
N VAL A 89 3.71 21.98 -9.78
CA VAL A 89 3.68 21.68 -11.22
C VAL A 89 5.09 21.64 -11.81
N ASP A 90 6.04 22.39 -11.23
CA ASP A 90 7.43 22.48 -11.70
C ASP A 90 8.27 21.24 -11.33
N ASP A 91 7.71 20.33 -10.52
CA ASP A 91 8.31 19.01 -10.27
C ASP A 91 8.17 18.07 -11.47
N TRP A 92 7.35 18.41 -12.47
CA TRP A 92 6.99 17.53 -13.59
C TRP A 92 7.59 18.02 -14.91
N LEU A 93 7.87 17.09 -15.83
CA LEU A 93 8.33 17.46 -17.16
C LEU A 93 7.15 17.92 -18.04
N PRO A 94 7.26 19.05 -18.77
CA PRO A 94 6.12 19.68 -19.47
C PRO A 94 5.45 18.84 -20.57
N ALA A 95 6.15 17.85 -21.12
CA ALA A 95 5.67 17.00 -22.21
C ALA A 95 5.41 15.55 -21.76
N ASP A 96 5.69 15.23 -20.50
CA ASP A 96 5.76 13.86 -20.05
C ASP A 96 5.01 13.67 -18.74
N ILE A 97 3.90 12.96 -18.83
CA ILE A 97 2.87 12.94 -17.80
C ILE A 97 3.32 12.14 -16.55
N PRO A 98 4.14 11.06 -16.65
CA PRO A 98 4.71 10.40 -15.47
C PRO A 98 6.14 10.82 -15.09
N HIS A 99 6.87 11.53 -15.95
CA HIS A 99 8.27 11.85 -15.68
C HIS A 99 8.42 13.20 -14.96
N MET A 100 9.40 13.24 -14.06
CA MET A 100 9.62 14.37 -13.15
C MET A 100 10.95 15.07 -13.45
N THR A 101 11.05 16.31 -13.02
CA THR A 101 12.33 17.02 -12.94
C THR A 101 13.22 16.38 -11.86
N ALA A 102 14.48 16.82 -11.80
CA ALA A 102 15.38 16.40 -10.71
C ALA A 102 14.80 16.74 -9.32
N GLN A 103 14.08 17.87 -9.19
CA GLN A 103 13.41 18.26 -7.95
C GLN A 103 12.26 17.30 -7.60
N GLY A 104 11.40 16.96 -8.56
CA GLY A 104 10.32 16.00 -8.33
C GLY A 104 10.85 14.61 -7.93
N TYR A 105 11.92 14.14 -8.57
CA TYR A 105 12.60 12.91 -8.15
C TYR A 105 13.21 13.03 -6.74
N ALA A 106 13.81 14.17 -6.39
CA ALA A 106 14.33 14.39 -5.04
C ALA A 106 13.22 14.31 -3.97
N LYS A 107 12.02 14.85 -4.24
CA LYS A 107 10.85 14.68 -3.34
C LYS A 107 10.44 13.22 -3.21
N ARG A 108 10.39 12.48 -4.32
CA ARG A 108 10.06 11.04 -4.31
C ARG A 108 11.07 10.24 -3.49
N ASP A 109 12.34 10.50 -3.70
CA ASP A 109 13.42 9.79 -3.03
C ASP A 109 13.44 10.13 -1.53
N ALA A 110 13.13 11.37 -1.14
CA ALA A 110 12.95 11.76 0.25
C ALA A 110 11.76 11.02 0.91
N PHE A 111 10.61 10.95 0.23
CA PHE A 111 9.44 10.20 0.69
C PHE A 111 9.76 8.71 0.90
N ILE A 112 10.45 8.08 -0.05
CA ILE A 112 10.88 6.69 0.06
C ILE A 112 11.88 6.54 1.22
N ALA A 113 12.88 7.41 1.30
CA ALA A 113 13.92 7.36 2.33
C ALA A 113 13.35 7.50 3.75
N GLU A 114 12.28 8.27 3.92
CA GLU A 114 11.54 8.36 5.17
C GLU A 114 10.81 7.05 5.50
N ALA A 115 10.14 6.44 4.52
CA ALA A 115 9.39 5.21 4.70
C ALA A 115 10.26 3.96 4.98
N VAL A 116 11.51 3.94 4.49
CA VAL A 116 12.44 2.81 4.68
C VAL A 116 13.40 3.00 5.84
N ARG A 117 13.36 4.13 6.55
CA ARG A 117 14.30 4.44 7.64
C ARG A 117 14.01 3.55 8.86
N PRO A 118 15.00 2.78 9.36
CA PRO A 118 14.83 2.02 10.59
C PRO A 118 14.55 2.97 11.77
N GLY A 119 13.43 2.77 12.47
CA GLY A 119 13.09 3.53 13.69
C GLY A 119 11.97 4.57 13.57
N LEU A 120 11.43 4.85 12.37
CA LEU A 120 10.11 5.45 12.27
C LEU A 120 9.08 4.32 12.34
N VAL A 121 8.37 4.24 13.46
CA VAL A 121 7.26 3.32 13.67
C VAL A 121 6.24 3.55 12.55
N ALA A 122 6.14 2.64 11.59
CA ALA A 122 4.99 2.55 10.72
C ALA A 122 3.78 2.46 11.65
N THR A 123 3.02 3.54 11.75
CA THR A 123 1.77 3.50 12.50
C THR A 123 0.92 2.48 11.78
N PRO A 124 0.47 1.38 12.42
CA PRO A 124 -0.44 0.46 11.78
C PRO A 124 -1.61 1.29 11.27
N LEU A 125 -1.93 1.18 9.97
CA LEU A 125 -3.17 1.73 9.47
C LEU A 125 -4.26 1.19 10.40
N PRO A 126 -5.07 2.04 11.07
CA PRO A 126 -6.18 1.51 11.82
C PRO A 126 -7.01 0.72 10.83
N CYS A 127 -7.26 -0.56 11.15
CA CYS A 127 -8.39 -1.27 10.58
C CYS A 127 -9.63 -0.44 10.97
N THR A 128 -9.99 0.55 10.17
CA THR A 128 -11.33 1.13 10.23
C THR A 128 -12.24 0.01 9.76
N SER A 129 -12.73 -0.76 10.74
CA SER A 129 -13.97 -1.49 10.59
C SER A 129 -14.98 -0.49 10.04
N TRP A 130 -15.39 -0.72 8.81
CA TRP A 130 -16.52 -0.04 8.20
C TRP A 130 -17.72 -0.35 9.10
N THR A 131 -18.01 0.57 10.03
CA THR A 131 -19.11 0.39 10.97
C THR A 131 -20.33 0.93 10.25
N ALA A 132 -21.11 0.02 9.66
CA ALA A 132 -22.45 0.32 9.21
C ALA A 132 -23.24 0.91 10.40
N THR A 133 -23.76 2.10 10.23
CA THR A 133 -24.61 2.79 11.20
C THR A 133 -25.95 2.05 11.40
N GLY A 134 -26.28 1.78 12.67
CA GLY A 134 -27.62 1.45 13.18
C GLY A 134 -27.94 -0.05 13.19
N THR A 135 -28.37 -0.69 14.28
CA THR A 135 -29.23 -0.24 15.38
C THR A 135 -28.93 -0.96 16.70
N SER A 136 -29.34 -0.31 17.79
CA SER A 136 -29.14 -0.59 19.21
C SER A 136 -29.75 -1.89 19.76
N GLY A 137 -29.00 -2.60 20.61
CA GLY A 137 -29.52 -3.52 21.62
C GLY A 137 -28.50 -3.72 22.76
N PRO A 138 -28.89 -3.67 24.05
CA PRO A 138 -27.95 -3.82 25.16
C PRO A 138 -27.54 -5.29 25.35
N PRO A 139 -26.32 -5.56 25.87
CA PRO A 139 -25.87 -6.93 26.11
C PRO A 139 -26.58 -7.53 27.34
N PRO A 140 -26.96 -8.82 27.35
CA PRO A 140 -27.40 -9.48 28.56
C PRO A 140 -26.21 -9.73 29.50
N SER A 141 -26.51 -9.60 30.79
CA SER A 141 -25.64 -9.64 31.96
C SER A 141 -24.96 -11.00 32.19
N ARG A 142 -23.71 -10.94 32.68
CA ARG A 142 -23.00 -12.07 33.31
C ARG A 142 -23.59 -12.34 34.71
N SER A 143 -23.85 -13.61 35.00
CA SER A 143 -24.04 -14.13 36.36
C SER A 143 -23.34 -15.49 36.46
N GLY A 144 -22.58 -15.69 37.55
CA GLY A 144 -22.14 -17.02 37.99
C GLY A 144 -20.64 -17.14 38.26
N SER A 145 -20.26 -16.91 39.52
CA SER A 145 -18.92 -17.07 40.08
C SER A 145 -18.62 -18.51 40.53
N THR A 146 -17.30 -18.84 40.61
CA THR A 146 -16.61 -19.79 41.54
C THR A 146 -16.88 -21.30 41.36
N MET A 147 -15.96 -22.27 41.55
CA MET A 147 -14.72 -22.40 42.34
C MET A 147 -13.69 -23.33 41.67
N TRP A 148 -12.47 -23.23 42.20
CA TRP A 148 -11.27 -24.04 41.99
C TRP A 148 -11.45 -25.54 42.22
N SER A 149 -10.65 -26.37 41.52
CA SER A 149 -9.75 -27.42 42.07
C SER A 149 -9.10 -28.24 40.95
N THR A 150 -7.77 -28.17 40.80
CA THR A 150 -6.92 -29.21 40.20
C THR A 150 -6.36 -30.12 41.32
N PRO A 151 -5.56 -31.17 41.06
CA PRO A 151 -5.71 -32.30 40.13
C PRO A 151 -5.48 -33.65 40.88
N ARG A 152 -5.60 -34.82 40.22
CA ARG A 152 -4.77 -36.00 40.53
C ARG A 152 -4.81 -37.10 39.46
N MET A 153 -3.59 -37.53 39.11
CA MET A 153 -3.07 -38.77 38.48
C MET A 153 -3.69 -39.24 37.17
#